data_AF-A0A537ECQ0-F1
#
_entry.id   AF-A0A537ECQ0-F1
#
_cell.length_a   1.000
_cell.length_b   1.000
_cell.length_c   1.000
_cell.angle_alpha   90.00
_cell.angle_beta   90.00
_cell.angle_gamma   90.00
#
_symmetry.space_group_name_H-M   'P 1'
#
loop_
_entity.id
_entity.type
_entity.pdbx_description
1 polymer ?
#
loop_
_entity_poly.entity_id
_entity_poly.type
_entity_poly.pdbx_seq_one_letter_code
_entity_poly.pdbx_strand_id
1 'polypeptide(L)'
;AVLAGFQEVEDNLAALRILEEEAKVQDEAVRAARESVVLTTNQYKAGIVSYINVVTVQTTQLSNERTAVGILGRRLVAAATLVKALGGGWDAAAVARK
;
A
#
# COMPACT_ATOMS: atom_id res chain seq x y z
N ALA A 1 25.47 14.54 -12.96
CA ALA A 1 24.06 14.78 -13.33
C ALA A 1 23.39 13.50 -13.84
N VAL A 2 23.88 12.87 -14.91
CA VAL A 2 23.29 11.62 -15.45
C VAL A 2 23.32 10.46 -14.44
N LEU A 3 24.44 10.24 -13.75
CA LEU A 3 24.56 9.17 -12.73
C LEU A 3 23.57 9.34 -11.57
N ALA A 4 23.29 10.58 -11.16
CA ALA A 4 22.33 10.88 -10.10
C ALA A 4 20.88 10.59 -10.53
N GLY A 5 20.53 10.86 -11.80
CA GLY A 5 19.23 10.52 -12.36
C GLY A 5 19.03 9.01 -12.51
N PHE A 6 20.07 8.26 -12.87
CA PHE A 6 20.01 6.79 -12.88
C PHE A 6 19.82 6.20 -11.48
N GLN A 7 20.54 6.72 -10.49
CA GLN A 7 20.40 6.30 -9.10
C GLN A 7 18.97 6.57 -8.58
N GLU A 8 18.40 7.74 -8.87
CA GLU A 8 17.02 8.08 -8.47
C GLU A 8 15.98 7.13 -9.12
N VAL A 9 16.18 6.74 -10.38
CA VAL A 9 15.31 5.75 -11.06
C VAL A 9 15.43 4.37 -10.41
N GLU A 10 16.65 3.92 -10.11
CA GLU A 10 16.91 2.63 -9.47
C GLU A 10 16.29 2.56 -8.08
N ASP A 11 16.45 3.61 -7.28
CA ASP A 11 15.86 3.72 -5.93
C ASP A 11 14.33 3.64 -5.98
N ASN A 12 13.69 4.33 -6.94
CA ASN A 12 12.23 4.30 -7.08
C ASN A 12 11.71 2.95 -7.60
N LEU A 13 12.45 2.29 -8.51
CA LEU A 13 12.11 0.93 -8.96
C LEU A 13 12.24 -0.09 -7.83
N ALA A 14 13.31 0.00 -7.03
CA ALA A 14 13.48 -0.83 -5.85
C ALA A 14 12.35 -0.61 -4.84
N ALA A 15 11.99 0.66 -4.57
CA ALA A 15 10.88 1.01 -3.70
C ALA A 15 9.55 0.41 -4.19
N LEU A 16 9.24 0.50 -5.48
CA LEU A 16 8.03 -0.08 -6.06
C LEU A 16 7.97 -1.59 -5.89
N ARG A 17 9.09 -2.30 -6.09
CA ARG A 17 9.17 -3.75 -5.90
C ARG A 17 8.94 -4.16 -4.45
N ILE A 18 9.60 -3.50 -3.50
CA ILE A 18 9.45 -3.78 -2.07
C ILE A 18 7.99 -3.53 -1.64
N LEU A 19 7.40 -2.41 -2.08
CA LEU A 19 6.01 -2.09 -1.77
C LEU A 19 5.01 -3.07 -2.41
N GLU A 20 5.35 -3.68 -3.54
CA GLU A 20 4.53 -4.74 -4.13
C GLU A 20 4.54 -6.02 -3.28
N GLU A 21 5.72 -6.43 -2.78
CA GLU A 21 5.86 -7.56 -1.85
C GLU A 21 5.12 -7.28 -0.53
N GLU A 22 5.25 -6.07 0.01
CA GLU A 22 4.51 -5.62 1.20
C GLU A 22 2.98 -5.65 0.95
N ALA A 23 2.52 -5.21 -0.22
CA ALA A 23 1.10 -5.23 -0.58
C ALA A 23 0.52 -6.65 -0.64
N LYS A 24 1.28 -7.62 -1.15
CA LYS A 24 0.85 -9.03 -1.21
C LYS A 24 0.61 -9.58 0.19
N VAL A 25 1.58 -9.42 1.08
CA VAL A 25 1.45 -9.86 2.49
C VAL A 25 0.29 -9.16 3.19
N GLN A 26 0.12 -7.85 2.95
CA GLN A 26 -0.97 -7.11 3.56
C GLN A 26 -2.36 -7.53 3.05
N ASP A 27 -2.49 -7.94 1.78
CA ASP A 27 -3.74 -8.48 1.25
C ASP A 27 -4.13 -9.80 1.95
N GLU A 28 -3.16 -10.66 2.22
CA GLU A 28 -3.39 -11.88 3.02
C GLU A 28 -3.85 -11.54 4.44
N ALA A 29 -3.24 -10.53 5.07
CA ALA A 29 -3.63 -10.07 6.40
C ALA A 29 -5.05 -9.47 6.42
N VAL A 30 -5.47 -8.75 5.38
CA VAL A 30 -6.84 -8.24 5.24
C VAL A 30 -7.83 -9.40 5.08
N ARG A 31 -7.50 -10.39 4.24
CA ARG A 31 -8.33 -11.58 4.04
C ARG A 31 -8.51 -12.38 5.33
N ALA A 32 -7.44 -12.66 6.04
CA ALA A 32 -7.48 -13.36 7.32
C ALA A 32 -8.28 -12.59 8.38
N ALA A 33 -8.14 -11.26 8.45
CA ALA A 33 -8.93 -10.45 9.37
C ALA A 33 -10.43 -10.46 9.04
N ARG A 34 -10.80 -10.41 7.76
CA ARG A 34 -12.21 -10.54 7.31
C ARG A 34 -12.80 -11.90 7.70
N GLU A 35 -12.06 -12.99 7.46
CA GLU A 35 -12.47 -14.33 7.89
C GLU A 35 -12.65 -14.42 9.41
N SER A 36 -11.77 -13.78 10.18
CA SER A 36 -11.87 -13.70 11.64
C SER A 36 -13.15 -13.00 12.08
N VAL A 37 -13.55 -11.90 11.42
CA VAL A 37 -14.84 -11.24 11.69
C VAL A 37 -16.01 -12.18 11.45
N VAL A 38 -16.00 -12.94 10.34
CA VAL A 38 -17.07 -13.92 10.05
C VAL A 38 -17.14 -14.98 11.14
N LEU A 39 -15.99 -15.57 11.51
CA LEU A 39 -15.91 -16.61 12.53
C LEU A 39 -16.41 -16.11 13.90
N THR A 40 -15.89 -14.99 14.37
CA THR A 40 -16.26 -14.44 15.69
C THR A 40 -17.72 -13.98 15.72
N THR A 41 -18.25 -13.48 14.59
CA THR A 41 -19.68 -13.16 14.47
C THR A 41 -20.54 -14.41 14.61
N ASN A 42 -20.14 -15.53 14.00
CA ASN A 42 -20.86 -16.80 14.13
C ASN A 42 -20.78 -17.33 15.57
N GLN A 43 -19.62 -17.25 16.22
CA GLN A 43 -19.46 -17.63 17.62
C GLN A 43 -20.34 -16.76 18.55
N TYR A 44 -20.44 -15.46 18.29
CA TYR A 44 -21.32 -14.56 19.05
C TYR A 44 -22.80 -14.96 18.88
N LYS A 45 -23.23 -15.22 17.64
CA LYS A 45 -24.61 -15.67 17.35
C LYS A 45 -24.91 -17.03 18.00
N ALA A 46 -23.91 -17.89 18.15
CA ALA A 46 -24.01 -19.17 18.85
C ALA A 46 -23.90 -19.04 20.38
N GLY A 47 -23.68 -17.84 20.93
CA GLY A 47 -23.54 -17.61 22.36
C GLY A 47 -22.21 -18.06 22.97
N ILE A 48 -21.20 -18.35 22.15
CA ILE A 48 -19.88 -18.84 22.57
C ILE A 48 -18.98 -17.70 23.07
N VAL A 49 -19.13 -16.51 22.49
CA VAL A 49 -18.32 -15.33 22.81
C VAL A 49 -19.19 -14.09 22.99
N SER A 50 -18.71 -13.12 23.78
CA SER A 50 -19.34 -11.80 23.90
C SER A 50 -19.13 -10.94 22.65
N TYR A 51 -20.05 -10.00 22.39
CA TYR A 51 -19.99 -9.08 21.25
C TYR A 51 -18.73 -8.22 21.23
N ILE A 52 -18.12 -7.95 22.40
CA ILE A 52 -16.84 -7.21 22.44
C ILE A 52 -15.74 -7.91 21.63
N ASN A 53 -15.76 -9.24 21.53
CA ASN A 53 -14.81 -9.97 20.69
C ASN A 53 -15.01 -9.65 19.21
N VAL A 54 -16.26 -9.49 18.75
CA VAL A 54 -16.59 -9.08 17.38
C VAL A 54 -16.01 -7.70 17.10
N VAL A 55 -16.20 -6.75 18.02
CA VAL A 55 -15.67 -5.38 17.90
C VAL A 55 -14.13 -5.38 17.87
N THR A 56 -13.48 -6.21 18.68
CA THR A 56 -12.02 -6.36 18.67
C THR A 56 -11.52 -6.84 17.31
N VAL A 57 -12.10 -7.92 16.75
CA VAL A 57 -11.66 -8.42 15.43
C VAL A 57 -12.01 -7.47 14.29
N GLN A 58 -13.11 -6.71 14.37
CA GLN A 58 -13.42 -5.63 13.43
C GLN A 58 -12.41 -4.49 13.50
N THR A 59 -11.90 -4.17 14.69
CA THR A 59 -10.83 -3.17 14.86
C THR A 59 -9.54 -3.63 14.17
N THR A 60 -9.18 -4.91 14.31
CA THR A 60 -8.06 -5.51 13.59
C THR A 60 -8.27 -5.48 12.07
N GLN A 61 -9.47 -5.83 11.59
CA GLN A 61 -9.81 -5.73 10.16
C GLN A 61 -9.61 -4.31 9.64
N LEU A 62 -10.18 -3.31 10.32
CA LEU A 62 -10.07 -1.91 9.92
C LEU A 62 -8.61 -1.43 9.91
N SER A 63 -7.81 -1.84 10.90
CA SER A 63 -6.38 -1.54 10.94
C SER A 63 -5.66 -2.12 9.71
N ASN A 64 -5.95 -3.38 9.37
CA ASN A 64 -5.33 -4.03 8.21
C ASN A 64 -5.74 -3.37 6.88
N GLU A 65 -7.00 -2.98 6.74
CA GLU A 65 -7.50 -2.28 5.55
C GLU A 65 -6.85 -0.89 5.42
N ARG A 66 -6.67 -0.16 6.53
CA ARG A 66 -5.94 1.12 6.53
C ARG A 66 -4.48 0.96 6.12
N THR A 67 -3.79 -0.06 6.62
CA THR A 67 -2.41 -0.36 6.20
C THR A 67 -2.33 -0.66 4.71
N ALA A 68 -3.28 -1.43 4.16
CA ALA A 68 -3.34 -1.72 2.73
C ALA A 68 -3.49 -0.45 1.88
N VAL A 69 -4.38 0.47 2.30
CA VAL A 69 -4.54 1.78 1.65
C VAL A 69 -3.27 2.63 1.77
N GLY A 70 -2.58 2.59 2.92
CA GLY A 70 -1.31 3.27 3.11
C GLY A 70 -0.19 2.75 2.18
N ILE A 71 -0.11 1.43 1.98
CA ILE A 71 0.81 0.82 1.02
C ILE A 71 0.47 1.27 -0.41
N LEU A 72 -0.81 1.25 -0.79
CA LEU A 72 -1.26 1.74 -2.10
C LEU A 72 -0.85 3.20 -2.31
N GLY A 73 -1.05 4.06 -1.32
CA GLY A 73 -0.61 5.46 -1.37
C GLY A 73 0.89 5.60 -1.63
N ARG A 74 1.73 4.86 -0.89
CA ARG A 74 3.18 4.85 -1.11
C ARG A 74 3.56 4.36 -2.52
N ARG A 75 2.88 3.35 -3.05
CA ARG A 75 3.11 2.86 -4.42
C ARG A 75 2.79 3.91 -5.48
N LEU A 76 1.68 4.64 -5.31
CA LEU A 76 1.30 5.73 -6.22
C LEU A 76 2.31 6.87 -6.19
N VAL A 77 2.81 7.24 -5.00
CA VAL A 77 3.87 8.25 -4.86
C VAL A 77 5.15 7.80 -5.53
N ALA A 78 5.61 6.56 -5.28
CA ALA A 78 6.81 6.02 -5.91
C ALA A 78 6.69 5.96 -7.45
N ALA A 79 5.51 5.58 -7.97
CA ALA A 79 5.24 5.60 -9.40
C ALA A 79 5.28 7.03 -9.99
N ALA A 80 4.68 8.01 -9.31
CA ALA A 80 4.71 9.41 -9.74
C ALA A 80 6.14 9.98 -9.74
N THR A 81 6.94 9.67 -8.72
CA THR A 81 8.36 10.06 -8.65
C THR A 81 9.17 9.40 -9.76
N LEU A 82 8.94 8.11 -10.04
CA LEU A 82 9.58 7.42 -11.16
C LEU A 82 9.25 8.09 -12.52
N VAL A 83 7.98 8.41 -12.76
CA VAL A 83 7.56 9.14 -13.98
C VAL A 83 8.26 10.50 -14.09
N LYS A 84 8.39 11.22 -12.97
CA LYS A 84 9.13 12.48 -12.92
C LYS A 84 10.61 12.27 -13.28
N ALA A 85 11.27 11.28 -12.67
CA ALA A 85 12.69 10.99 -12.87
C ALA A 85 13.02 10.49 -14.29
N LEU A 86 12.12 9.73 -14.91
CA LEU A 86 12.29 9.18 -16.27
C LEU A 86 12.11 10.20 -17.40
N GLY A 87 11.68 11.43 -17.11
CA GLY A 87 11.48 12.44 -18.15
C GLY A 87 10.18 13.21 -18.10
N GLY A 88 9.44 13.21 -16.99
CA GLY A 88 8.44 14.26 -16.70
C GLY A 88 9.02 15.68 -16.65
N GLY A 89 10.36 15.81 -16.75
CA GLY A 89 11.10 17.02 -17.08
C GLY A 89 11.47 17.17 -18.57
N TRP A 90 10.71 16.59 -19.49
CA TRP A 90 10.81 16.92 -20.91
C TRP A 90 10.44 18.41 -21.10
N ASP A 91 11.40 19.17 -21.64
CA ASP A 91 11.24 20.50 -22.25
C ASP A 91 11.21 21.78 -21.42
N ALA A 92 11.59 21.83 -20.14
CA ALA A 92 11.91 23.15 -19.54
C ALA A 92 13.10 23.83 -20.25
N ALA A 93 14.08 23.03 -20.72
CA ALA A 93 15.23 23.52 -21.49
C ALA A 93 14.97 23.65 -23.00
N ALA A 94 13.92 23.02 -23.55
CA ALA A 94 13.56 23.20 -24.96
C ALA A 94 12.55 24.33 -25.16
N VAL A 95 11.72 24.65 -24.16
CA VAL A 95 10.85 25.84 -24.15
C VAL A 95 11.67 27.14 -23.97
N ALA A 96 12.90 27.04 -23.45
CA ALA A 96 13.83 28.18 -23.32
C ALA A 96 14.61 28.52 -24.62
N ARG A 97 14.40 27.79 -25.72
CA ARG A 97 14.91 28.16 -27.04
C ARG A 97 13.75 28.58 -27.96
N LYS A 98 13.34 29.83 -27.78
CA LYS A 98 12.70 30.63 -28.83
C LYS A 98 13.49 31.91 -29.01
#